data_AF-A0A966TH34-F1
#
_entry.id   AF-A0A966TH34-F1
#
_cell.length_a   1.000
_cell.length_b   1.000
_cell.length_c   1.000
_cell.angle_alpha   90.00
_cell.angle_beta   90.00
_cell.angle_gamma   90.00
#
_symmetry.space_group_name_H-M   'P 1'
#
loop_
_entity.id
_entity.type
_entity.pdbx_description
1 polymer ?
#
loop_
_entity_poly.entity_id
_entity_poly.type
_entity_poly.pdbx_seq_one_letter_code
_entity_poly.pdbx_strand_id
1 'polypeptide(L)'
;MLNREALTSQLKNIWEDIKLGGQKADIIQQRGGRTPTTKQVSPKMGAAAVDASYKPGATTVGSGLGYGQSFLDPRFKKALSKEGVTLRGTPAQFLGAYISRLTVDAANDGTRTYWWRYNHPLAVAQAGVGLGINESIISSPTMRAATALAIGIPAISAAGTFDVTNPEEQFRPKGYAQSYAEPGSQDRRITQQPTQELFERFFLGRTGKPLKYETAKADIPDLTPERYANYMNYLYNEKGLLDLGIVKGTTENLQGVPEVRMLGFPVTIPMAGGFTAGTLGARQAATALTKAGVSPAKKLLGTIAAAAGSSVAGVATGNLINSAIATANRPQLPTISEYTLDSSR
;
A
#
# COMPACT_ATOMS: atom_id res chain seq x y z
N MET A 1 45.18 7.16 0.73
CA MET A 1 43.97 7.72 1.38
C MET A 1 43.02 8.18 0.28
N LEU A 2 41.78 7.66 0.22
CA LEU A 2 40.77 8.15 -0.72
C LEU A 2 40.40 9.60 -0.36
N ASN A 3 40.48 10.50 -1.34
CA ASN A 3 40.11 11.90 -1.17
C ASN A 3 38.61 12.02 -0.87
N ARG A 4 38.26 12.34 0.38
CA ARG A 4 36.87 12.45 0.84
C ARG A 4 36.06 13.48 0.05
N GLU A 5 36.68 14.56 -0.41
CA GLU A 5 36.00 15.60 -1.18
C GLU A 5 35.66 15.14 -2.60
N ALA A 6 36.58 14.39 -3.22
CA ALA A 6 36.35 13.77 -4.53
C ALA A 6 35.22 12.73 -4.45
N LEU A 7 35.21 11.89 -3.40
CA LEU A 7 34.15 10.91 -3.17
C LEU A 7 32.79 11.59 -2.93
N THR A 8 32.75 12.65 -2.12
CA THR A 8 31.52 13.41 -1.82
C THR A 8 30.95 14.06 -3.08
N SER A 9 31.81 14.65 -3.90
CA SER A 9 31.43 15.26 -5.17
C SER A 9 30.91 14.23 -6.17
N GLN A 10 31.56 13.06 -6.24
CA GLN A 10 31.11 11.96 -7.07
C GLN A 10 29.74 11.43 -6.63
N LEU A 11 29.52 11.25 -5.33
CA LEU A 11 28.22 10.83 -4.79
C LEU A 11 27.12 11.85 -5.07
N LYS A 12 27.43 13.15 -4.97
CA LYS A 12 26.49 14.23 -5.32
C LYS A 12 26.10 14.17 -6.80
N ASN A 13 27.05 13.98 -7.71
CA ASN A 13 26.78 13.89 -9.13
C ASN A 13 25.92 12.66 -9.47
N ILE A 14 26.23 11.50 -8.89
CA ILE A 14 25.43 10.27 -9.03
C ILE A 14 23.99 10.52 -8.55
N TRP A 15 23.82 11.21 -7.43
CA TRP A 15 22.51 11.54 -6.88
C TRP A 15 21.70 12.48 -7.78
N GLU A 16 22.33 13.50 -8.37
CA GLU A 16 21.67 14.37 -9.35
C GLU A 16 21.27 13.62 -10.63
N ASP A 17 22.09 12.68 -11.10
CA ASP A 17 21.73 11.82 -12.22
C ASP A 17 20.56 10.88 -11.91
N ILE A 18 20.52 10.30 -10.71
CA ILE A 18 19.37 9.50 -10.26
C ILE A 18 18.09 10.35 -10.26
N LYS A 19 18.15 11.58 -9.73
CA LYS A 19 17.02 12.52 -9.78
C LYS A 19 16.58 12.83 -11.20
N LEU A 20 17.53 13.15 -12.08
CA LEU A 20 17.24 13.46 -13.48
C LEU A 20 16.57 12.26 -14.19
N GLY A 21 17.02 11.04 -13.89
CA GLY A 21 16.39 9.80 -14.32
C GLY A 21 14.92 9.70 -13.91
N GLY A 22 14.63 9.96 -12.63
CA GLY A 22 13.27 10.00 -12.10
C GLY A 22 12.40 11.08 -12.76
N GLN A 23 12.95 12.28 -12.99
CA GLN A 23 12.25 13.37 -13.69
C GLN A 23 11.90 13.00 -15.14
N LYS A 24 12.82 12.37 -15.87
CA LYS A 24 12.56 11.89 -17.23
C LYS A 24 11.49 10.79 -17.24
N ALA A 25 11.50 9.88 -16.27
CA ALA A 25 10.45 8.88 -16.13
C ALA A 25 9.08 9.52 -15.86
N ASP A 26 9.01 10.54 -15.00
CA ASP A 26 7.80 11.33 -14.75
C ASP A 26 7.25 11.95 -16.04
N ILE A 27 8.10 12.57 -16.86
CA ILE A 27 7.70 13.18 -18.13
C ILE A 27 7.14 12.10 -19.08
N ILE A 28 7.82 10.96 -19.21
CA ILE A 28 7.34 9.83 -20.03
C ILE A 28 5.97 9.35 -19.56
N GLN A 29 5.78 9.22 -18.24
CA GLN A 29 4.54 8.76 -17.63
C GLN A 29 3.39 9.75 -17.84
N GLN A 30 3.65 11.06 -17.71
CA GLN A 30 2.68 12.11 -18.00
C GLN A 30 2.27 12.12 -19.49
N ARG A 31 3.22 11.90 -20.40
CA ARG A 31 2.95 11.82 -21.85
C ARG A 31 2.11 10.59 -22.22
N GLY A 32 2.36 9.44 -21.60
CA GLY A 32 1.62 8.20 -21.86
C GLY A 32 0.18 8.20 -21.32
N GLY A 33 -0.13 9.04 -20.34
CA GLY A 33 -1.47 9.17 -19.75
C GLY A 33 -2.41 10.17 -20.45
N ARG A 34 -1.88 11.03 -21.33
CA ARG A 34 -2.69 11.93 -22.16
C ARG A 34 -3.11 11.20 -23.42
N THR A 35 -4.36 10.73 -23.47
CA THR A 35 -5.01 10.46 -24.76
C THR A 35 -4.88 11.73 -25.60
N PRO A 36 -4.37 11.67 -26.84
CA PRO A 36 -4.42 12.85 -27.71
C PRO A 36 -5.90 13.22 -27.82
N THR A 37 -6.24 14.40 -27.31
CA THR A 37 -7.53 15.01 -27.61
C THR A 37 -7.64 15.02 -29.12
N THR A 38 -8.70 14.41 -29.63
CA THR A 38 -9.02 14.28 -31.04
C THR A 38 -9.15 15.67 -31.65
N LYS A 39 -8.03 16.31 -31.99
CA LYS A 39 -8.03 17.32 -33.03
C LYS A 39 -8.22 16.54 -34.31
N GLN A 40 -9.37 16.77 -34.95
CA GLN A 40 -9.58 16.44 -36.36
C GLN A 40 -8.35 16.89 -37.15
N VAL A 41 -7.54 15.94 -37.58
CA VAL A 41 -6.56 16.16 -38.63
C VAL A 41 -7.03 15.31 -39.79
N SER A 42 -7.52 15.99 -40.83
CA SER A 42 -7.88 15.40 -42.11
C SER A 42 -6.69 14.60 -42.67
N PRO A 43 -6.89 13.38 -43.21
CA PRO A 43 -5.79 12.54 -43.62
C PRO A 43 -5.29 12.99 -45.00
N LYS A 44 -4.00 13.32 -45.09
CA LYS A 44 -3.25 13.17 -46.35
C LYS A 44 -1.94 12.41 -46.07
N MET A 45 -1.95 11.16 -46.54
CA MET A 45 -0.86 10.30 -47.00
C MET A 45 0.38 10.07 -46.12
N GLY A 46 0.65 8.77 -45.89
CA GLY A 46 1.93 8.20 -46.29
C GLY A 46 2.94 7.85 -45.19
N ALA A 47 2.60 6.94 -44.27
CA ALA A 47 3.59 6.09 -43.59
C ALA A 47 2.90 4.91 -42.92
N ALA A 48 3.59 3.76 -42.90
CA ALA A 48 3.13 2.47 -42.40
C ALA A 48 2.26 2.54 -41.14
N ALA A 49 1.09 1.92 -41.23
CA ALA A 49 0.10 1.82 -40.18
C ALA A 49 0.71 1.18 -38.92
N VAL A 50 1.07 2.02 -37.95
CA VAL A 50 1.02 1.61 -36.55
C VAL A 50 -0.46 1.41 -36.26
N ASP A 51 -0.82 0.17 -35.96
CA ASP A 51 -2.17 -0.30 -35.70
C ASP A 51 -3.02 0.72 -34.91
N ALA A 52 -3.83 1.49 -35.64
CA ALA A 52 -4.75 2.48 -35.08
C ALA A 52 -5.96 1.83 -34.40
N SER A 53 -6.08 0.50 -34.43
CA SER A 53 -7.16 -0.24 -33.80
C SER A 53 -6.86 -0.64 -32.34
N TYR A 54 -5.62 -0.45 -31.86
CA TYR A 54 -5.29 -0.68 -30.45
C TYR A 54 -5.76 0.50 -29.58
N LYS A 55 -6.99 0.40 -29.08
CA LYS A 55 -7.46 1.24 -27.96
C LYS A 55 -6.64 0.83 -26.73
N PRO A 56 -5.81 1.72 -26.13
CA PRO A 56 -5.20 1.40 -24.84
C PRO A 56 -6.31 1.07 -23.86
N GLY A 57 -6.31 -0.17 -23.36
CA GLY A 57 -7.32 -0.66 -22.44
C GLY A 57 -7.53 0.33 -21.28
N ALA A 58 -8.69 0.99 -21.30
CA ALA A 58 -9.27 1.79 -20.24
C ALA A 58 -8.41 2.96 -19.69
N THR A 59 -8.16 3.96 -20.55
CA THR A 59 -7.78 5.34 -20.16
C THR A 59 -8.92 6.16 -19.51
N THR A 60 -10.08 5.57 -19.25
CA THR A 60 -11.26 6.27 -18.71
C THR A 60 -11.41 6.23 -17.18
N VAL A 61 -10.30 6.11 -16.45
CA VAL A 61 -10.25 6.64 -15.06
C VAL A 61 -9.26 7.79 -15.09
N GLY A 62 -9.80 8.99 -15.32
CA GLY A 62 -9.03 10.21 -15.54
C GLY A 62 -8.05 10.51 -14.41
N SER A 63 -6.89 11.10 -14.75
CA SER A 63 -6.02 11.90 -13.87
C SER A 63 -5.63 11.34 -12.48
N GLY A 64 -5.86 10.05 -12.19
CA GLY A 64 -5.55 9.39 -10.92
C GLY A 64 -4.07 9.03 -10.76
N LEU A 65 -3.74 8.02 -9.94
CA LEU A 65 -2.35 7.58 -9.63
C LEU A 65 -1.56 6.97 -10.81
N GLY A 66 -2.05 7.08 -12.06
CA GLY A 66 -1.39 6.53 -13.24
C GLY A 66 -1.66 5.04 -13.47
N TYR A 67 -2.89 4.58 -13.24
CA TYR A 67 -3.33 3.18 -13.41
C TYR A 67 -2.78 2.50 -14.70
N GLY A 68 -2.29 1.26 -14.55
CA GLY A 68 -1.73 0.45 -15.66
C GLY A 68 -0.25 0.75 -16.00
N GLN A 69 0.44 1.54 -15.18
CA GLN A 69 1.84 1.89 -15.38
C GLN A 69 2.81 0.87 -14.76
N SER A 70 2.86 -0.33 -15.33
CA SER A 70 3.77 -1.38 -14.88
C SER A 70 5.25 -1.10 -15.21
N PHE A 71 6.19 -1.47 -14.34
CA PHE A 71 7.63 -1.47 -14.62
C PHE A 71 8.05 -2.55 -15.62
N LEU A 72 7.21 -3.57 -15.83
CA LEU A 72 7.39 -4.62 -16.84
C LEU A 72 6.93 -4.19 -18.24
N ASP A 73 6.34 -3.00 -18.40
CA ASP A 73 5.86 -2.52 -19.69
C ASP A 73 7.03 -2.30 -20.68
N PRO A 74 7.11 -3.06 -21.78
CA PRO A 74 8.20 -2.92 -22.75
C PRO A 74 8.21 -1.54 -23.43
N ARG A 75 7.07 -0.82 -23.43
CA ARG A 75 6.98 0.55 -23.95
C ARG A 75 7.76 1.54 -23.08
N PHE A 76 7.83 1.32 -21.77
CA PHE A 76 8.58 2.18 -20.86
C PHE A 76 10.09 2.14 -21.19
N LYS A 77 10.65 0.93 -21.37
CA LYS A 77 12.04 0.76 -21.78
C LYS A 77 12.33 1.41 -23.13
N LYS A 78 11.43 1.26 -24.11
CA LYS A 78 11.54 1.92 -25.42
C LYS A 78 11.50 3.45 -25.29
N ALA A 79 10.62 4.00 -24.46
CA ALA A 79 10.51 5.44 -24.23
C ALA A 79 11.74 6.01 -23.50
N LEU A 80 12.27 5.32 -22.49
CA LEU A 80 13.51 5.73 -21.83
C LEU A 80 14.68 5.79 -22.80
N SER A 81 14.82 4.77 -23.64
CA SER A 81 15.88 4.75 -24.66
C SER A 81 15.75 5.91 -25.65
N LYS A 82 14.53 6.37 -25.98
CA LYS A 82 14.30 7.54 -26.83
C LYS A 82 14.71 8.85 -26.15
N GLU A 83 14.60 8.93 -24.82
CA GLU A 83 15.05 10.07 -24.00
C GLU A 83 16.54 10.01 -23.63
N GLY A 84 17.30 9.14 -24.31
CA GLY A 84 18.73 8.92 -24.08
C GLY A 84 19.06 8.18 -22.77
N VAL A 85 18.05 7.67 -22.05
CA VAL A 85 18.24 6.98 -20.78
C VAL A 85 18.43 5.48 -21.04
N THR A 86 19.67 5.00 -20.87
CA THR A 86 20.02 3.59 -21.09
C THR A 86 20.91 3.06 -19.98
N LEU A 87 20.86 1.73 -19.76
CA LEU A 87 21.69 1.08 -18.73
C LEU A 87 23.20 1.26 -18.99
N ARG A 88 23.63 1.27 -20.25
CA ARG A 88 25.05 1.39 -20.62
C ARG A 88 25.52 2.83 -20.78
N GLY A 89 24.67 3.72 -21.30
CA GLY A 89 25.04 5.12 -21.55
C GLY A 89 24.85 6.03 -20.33
N THR A 90 23.78 5.83 -19.56
CA THR A 90 23.41 6.70 -18.44
C THR A 90 22.92 5.85 -17.24
N PRO A 91 23.77 5.02 -16.64
CA PRO A 91 23.36 4.01 -15.65
C PRO A 91 22.64 4.62 -14.43
N ALA A 92 23.09 5.77 -13.92
CA ALA A 92 22.46 6.45 -12.79
C ALA A 92 21.06 7.00 -13.14
N GLN A 93 20.89 7.62 -14.31
CA GLN A 93 19.57 8.06 -14.80
C GLN A 93 18.65 6.87 -15.07
N PHE A 94 19.18 5.76 -15.60
CA PHE A 94 18.42 4.53 -15.82
C PHE A 94 17.91 3.94 -14.51
N LEU A 95 18.78 3.88 -13.49
CA LEU A 95 18.42 3.44 -12.14
C LEU A 95 17.33 4.34 -11.55
N GLY A 96 17.50 5.66 -11.60
CA GLY A 96 16.49 6.61 -11.11
C GLY A 96 15.15 6.48 -11.81
N ALA A 97 15.15 6.28 -13.12
CA ALA A 97 13.94 6.04 -13.90
C ALA A 97 13.22 4.74 -13.51
N TYR A 98 13.97 3.66 -13.29
CA TYR A 98 13.42 2.37 -12.85
C TYR A 98 12.90 2.42 -11.42
N ILE A 99 13.59 3.10 -10.50
CA ILE A 99 13.11 3.33 -9.12
C ILE A 99 11.80 4.12 -9.13
N SER A 100 11.74 5.20 -9.92
CA SER A 100 10.52 5.98 -10.12
C SER A 100 9.38 5.10 -10.62
N ARG A 101 9.63 4.31 -11.67
CA ARG A 101 8.62 3.42 -12.25
C ARG A 101 8.15 2.33 -11.29
N LEU A 102 9.08 1.73 -10.53
CA LEU A 102 8.76 0.74 -9.50
C LEU A 102 7.91 1.34 -8.38
N THR A 103 8.23 2.56 -7.96
CA THR A 103 7.46 3.29 -6.94
C THR A 103 6.04 3.55 -7.43
N VAL A 104 5.91 3.99 -8.68
CA VAL A 104 4.62 4.23 -9.34
C VAL A 104 3.83 2.94 -9.45
N ASP A 105 4.43 1.87 -9.95
CA ASP A 105 3.82 0.54 -10.04
C ASP A 105 3.35 0.01 -8.68
N ALA A 106 4.18 0.12 -7.64
CA ALA A 106 3.83 -0.30 -6.29
C ALA A 106 2.67 0.51 -5.70
N ALA A 107 2.60 1.80 -6.00
CA ALA A 107 1.58 2.70 -5.46
C ALA A 107 0.23 2.61 -6.20
N ASN A 108 0.27 2.36 -7.50
CA ASN A 108 -0.91 2.30 -8.37
C ASN A 108 -1.30 0.88 -8.78
N ASP A 109 -0.62 -0.11 -8.20
CA ASP A 109 -0.77 -1.52 -8.53
C ASP A 109 -0.62 -1.76 -10.03
N GLY A 110 0.32 -1.14 -10.73
CA GLY A 110 0.42 -1.15 -12.19
C GLY A 110 0.54 -2.56 -12.79
N THR A 111 1.31 -3.43 -12.15
CA THR A 111 1.45 -4.87 -12.42
C THR A 111 0.21 -5.67 -12.03
N ARG A 112 -0.49 -5.24 -10.97
CA ARG A 112 -1.61 -5.96 -10.34
C ARG A 112 -2.98 -5.47 -10.80
N THR A 113 -3.02 -4.37 -11.52
CA THR A 113 -4.22 -3.61 -11.87
C THR A 113 -5.23 -4.51 -12.55
N TYR A 114 -4.80 -5.35 -13.49
CA TYR A 114 -5.72 -6.24 -14.20
C TYR A 114 -6.32 -7.35 -13.32
N TRP A 115 -5.65 -7.69 -12.22
CA TRP A 115 -6.09 -8.72 -11.28
C TRP A 115 -6.92 -8.15 -10.11
N TRP A 116 -6.65 -6.90 -9.69
CA TRP A 116 -7.17 -6.27 -8.46
C TRP A 116 -8.18 -5.14 -8.62
N ARG A 117 -8.25 -4.53 -9.81
CA ARG A 117 -8.93 -3.24 -10.02
C ARG A 117 -10.39 -3.18 -9.58
N TYR A 118 -11.08 -4.31 -9.48
CA TYR A 118 -12.51 -4.35 -9.14
C TYR A 118 -12.87 -5.32 -8.00
N ASN A 119 -11.88 -5.95 -7.35
CA ASN A 119 -12.13 -6.99 -6.36
C ASN A 119 -11.23 -6.87 -5.11
N HIS A 120 -10.35 -5.87 -5.01
CA HIS A 120 -9.49 -5.73 -3.84
C HIS A 120 -9.80 -4.42 -3.08
N PRO A 121 -10.01 -4.44 -1.75
CA PRO A 121 -10.27 -3.23 -0.96
C PRO A 121 -9.20 -2.15 -1.10
N LEU A 122 -7.95 -2.56 -1.35
CA LEU A 122 -6.86 -1.62 -1.63
C LEU A 122 -7.08 -0.79 -2.89
N ALA A 123 -7.71 -1.35 -3.93
CA ALA A 123 -8.02 -0.59 -5.15
C ALA A 123 -9.05 0.52 -4.86
N VAL A 124 -10.03 0.25 -3.99
CA VAL A 124 -11.00 1.25 -3.53
C VAL A 124 -10.33 2.33 -2.67
N ALA A 125 -9.48 1.92 -1.73
CA ALA A 125 -8.72 2.85 -0.90
C ALA A 125 -7.80 3.74 -1.76
N GLN A 126 -7.11 3.17 -2.75
CA GLN A 126 -6.28 3.90 -3.71
C GLN A 126 -7.10 4.86 -4.57
N ALA A 127 -8.32 4.50 -4.98
CA ALA A 127 -9.22 5.42 -5.67
C ALA A 127 -9.56 6.63 -4.77
N GLY A 128 -9.86 6.40 -3.49
CA GLY A 128 -10.09 7.47 -2.50
C GLY A 128 -8.87 8.37 -2.30
N VAL A 129 -7.68 7.78 -2.14
CA VAL A 129 -6.40 8.53 -2.10
C VAL A 129 -6.23 9.36 -3.38
N GLY A 130 -6.49 8.76 -4.55
CA GLY A 130 -6.40 9.41 -5.85
C GLY A 130 -7.32 10.61 -6.01
N LEU A 131 -8.49 10.63 -5.38
CA LEU A 131 -9.36 11.82 -5.34
C LEU A 131 -8.74 12.96 -4.52
N GLY A 132 -8.03 12.64 -3.43
CA GLY A 132 -7.42 13.62 -2.54
C GLY A 132 -6.04 14.13 -2.98
N ILE A 133 -5.23 13.31 -3.65
CA ILE A 133 -3.88 13.64 -4.15
C ILE A 133 -3.77 13.40 -5.67
N ASN A 134 -4.62 14.07 -6.45
CA ASN A 134 -4.62 14.02 -7.91
C ASN A 134 -3.57 14.96 -8.56
N GLU A 135 -3.51 14.95 -9.90
CA GLU A 135 -2.54 15.74 -10.70
C GLU A 135 -2.60 17.26 -10.45
N SER A 136 -3.77 17.79 -10.09
CA SER A 136 -3.94 19.21 -9.76
C SER A 136 -3.30 19.60 -8.42
N ILE A 137 -3.15 18.65 -7.50
CA ILE A 137 -2.51 18.85 -6.19
C ILE A 137 -1.02 18.52 -6.29
N ILE A 138 -0.71 17.38 -6.92
CA ILE A 138 0.66 16.89 -7.11
C ILE A 138 0.80 16.46 -8.57
N SER A 139 1.44 17.28 -9.39
CA SER A 139 1.58 17.02 -10.83
C SER A 139 2.53 15.88 -11.17
N SER A 140 3.59 15.68 -10.37
CA SER A 140 4.56 14.60 -10.56
C SER A 140 3.93 13.23 -10.23
N PRO A 141 3.89 12.28 -11.18
CA PRO A 141 3.43 10.91 -10.92
C PRO A 141 4.25 10.21 -9.83
N THR A 142 5.58 10.35 -9.83
CA THR A 142 6.45 9.77 -8.79
C THR A 142 6.15 10.35 -7.42
N MET A 143 5.98 11.68 -7.31
CA MET A 143 5.61 12.32 -6.04
C MET A 143 4.26 11.84 -5.53
N ARG A 144 3.26 11.69 -6.41
CA ARG A 144 1.95 11.12 -6.06
C ARG A 144 2.07 9.70 -5.56
N ALA A 145 2.83 8.86 -6.27
CA ALA A 145 3.05 7.47 -5.91
C ALA A 145 3.76 7.32 -4.57
N ALA A 146 4.85 8.05 -4.36
CA ALA A 146 5.58 8.05 -3.09
C ALA A 146 4.70 8.54 -1.94
N THR A 147 3.87 9.55 -2.16
CA THR A 147 2.89 10.04 -1.18
C THR A 147 1.83 8.98 -0.88
N ALA A 148 1.28 8.31 -1.91
CA ALA A 148 0.30 7.25 -1.74
C ALA A 148 0.88 6.05 -0.96
N LEU A 149 2.15 5.69 -1.17
CA LEU A 149 2.83 4.65 -0.37
C LEU A 149 3.04 5.09 1.08
N ALA A 150 3.41 6.35 1.30
CA ALA A 150 3.55 6.91 2.65
C ALA A 150 2.23 6.91 3.45
N ILE A 151 1.09 7.00 2.75
CA ILE A 151 -0.25 6.82 3.33
C ILE A 151 -0.55 5.32 3.51
N GLY A 152 -0.33 4.53 2.46
CA GLY A 152 -0.75 3.14 2.40
C GLY A 152 -0.01 2.22 3.37
N ILE A 153 1.31 2.38 3.52
CA ILE A 153 2.11 1.46 4.34
C ILE A 153 1.64 1.43 5.81
N PRO A 154 1.51 2.58 6.52
CA PRO A 154 1.01 2.56 7.89
C PRO A 154 -0.44 2.06 7.97
N ALA A 155 -1.31 2.51 7.05
CA ALA A 155 -2.71 2.13 7.03
C ALA A 155 -2.93 0.62 6.83
N ILE A 156 -2.21 0.02 5.89
CA ILE A 156 -2.31 -1.42 5.58
C ILE A 156 -1.66 -2.25 6.69
N SER A 157 -0.54 -1.79 7.26
CA SER A 157 0.07 -2.48 8.40
C SER A 157 -0.90 -2.54 9.60
N ALA A 158 -1.65 -1.45 9.84
CA ALA A 158 -2.69 -1.41 10.87
C ALA A 158 -3.91 -2.30 10.58
N ALA A 159 -4.10 -2.74 9.33
CA ALA A 159 -5.11 -3.75 9.00
C ALA A 159 -4.68 -5.17 9.42
N GLY A 160 -3.44 -5.36 9.89
CA GLY A 160 -2.89 -6.67 10.25
C GLY A 160 -2.48 -7.50 9.04
N THR A 161 -2.35 -6.90 7.85
CA THR A 161 -1.88 -7.60 6.64
C THR A 161 -0.39 -7.94 6.73
N PHE A 162 0.41 -7.03 7.29
CA PHE A 162 1.83 -7.20 7.58
C PHE A 162 2.23 -6.35 8.80
N ASP A 163 3.28 -6.77 9.50
CA ASP A 163 3.82 -6.08 10.67
C ASP A 163 5.19 -5.50 10.34
N VAL A 164 5.26 -4.18 10.14
CA VAL A 164 6.51 -3.46 9.84
C VAL A 164 7.55 -3.57 10.94
N THR A 165 7.14 -3.91 12.16
CA THR A 165 8.03 -4.07 13.32
C THR A 165 8.66 -5.46 13.40
N ASN A 166 8.28 -6.37 12.50
CA ASN A 166 8.74 -7.76 12.48
C ASN A 166 9.53 -8.12 11.20
N PRO A 167 10.65 -7.44 10.89
CA PRO A 167 11.41 -7.72 9.66
C PRO A 167 12.07 -9.11 9.66
N GLU A 168 12.39 -9.65 10.84
CA GLU A 168 13.05 -10.96 10.99
C GLU A 168 12.18 -12.10 10.46
N GLU A 169 10.85 -11.97 10.59
CA GLU A 169 9.88 -12.92 10.06
C GLU A 169 9.17 -12.36 8.81
N GLN A 170 9.88 -11.56 8.02
CA GLN A 170 9.42 -11.04 6.72
C GLN A 170 8.14 -10.20 6.83
N PHE A 171 7.98 -9.48 7.94
CA PHE A 171 6.80 -8.67 8.26
C PHE A 171 5.53 -9.47 8.50
N ARG A 172 5.67 -10.70 9.01
CA ARG A 172 4.54 -11.55 9.39
C ARG A 172 3.74 -10.90 10.52
N PRO A 173 2.42 -10.81 10.38
CA PRO A 173 1.57 -10.36 11.49
C PRO A 173 1.51 -11.43 12.58
N LYS A 174 1.51 -10.98 13.84
CA LYS A 174 1.43 -11.87 15.01
C LYS A 174 0.20 -12.79 14.94
N GLY A 175 0.38 -14.05 15.34
CA GLY A 175 -0.68 -15.06 15.30
C GLY A 175 -0.93 -15.68 13.92
N TYR A 176 -0.18 -15.31 12.87
CA TYR A 176 -0.27 -15.93 11.54
C TYR A 176 0.98 -16.74 11.19
N ALA A 177 0.83 -17.78 10.39
CA ALA A 177 1.90 -18.62 9.88
C ALA A 177 2.41 -18.10 8.54
N GLN A 178 3.69 -18.35 8.26
CA GLN A 178 4.23 -18.24 6.91
C GLN A 178 3.59 -19.29 6.00
N SER A 179 3.28 -18.92 4.77
CA SER A 179 2.71 -19.82 3.76
C SER A 179 3.70 -20.91 3.36
N TYR A 180 4.99 -20.58 3.33
CA TYR A 180 6.09 -21.47 2.94
C TYR A 180 6.95 -21.96 4.14
N ALA A 181 6.31 -22.12 5.31
CA ALA A 181 6.93 -22.84 6.42
C ALA A 181 7.16 -24.31 6.06
N GLU A 182 8.25 -24.89 6.58
CA GLU A 182 8.60 -26.30 6.35
C GLU A 182 7.43 -27.23 6.73
N PRO A 183 7.02 -28.16 5.84
CA PRO A 183 6.00 -29.15 6.17
C PRO A 183 6.39 -29.96 7.41
N GLY A 184 5.55 -29.91 8.44
CA GLY A 184 5.80 -30.61 9.71
C GLY A 184 6.61 -29.82 10.74
N SER A 185 7.10 -28.62 10.42
CA SER A 185 7.75 -27.76 11.42
C SER A 185 6.78 -27.39 12.55
N GLN A 186 7.29 -27.47 13.79
CA GLN A 186 6.61 -27.02 14.99
C GLN A 186 6.47 -25.49 15.01
N ASP A 187 7.48 -24.78 14.49
CA ASP A 187 7.46 -23.34 14.34
C ASP A 187 7.20 -22.95 12.88
N ARG A 188 6.00 -22.41 12.64
CA ARG A 188 5.57 -21.96 11.31
C ARG A 188 5.74 -20.45 11.10
N ARG A 189 6.53 -19.78 11.94
CA ARG A 189 6.88 -18.36 11.79
C ARG A 189 8.06 -18.14 10.85
N ILE A 190 8.81 -19.20 10.55
CA ILE A 190 9.97 -19.19 9.66
C ILE A 190 9.57 -19.75 8.30
N THR A 191 10.02 -19.10 7.24
CA THR A 191 9.78 -19.50 5.85
C THR A 191 11.05 -20.07 5.23
N GLN A 192 10.91 -21.12 4.40
CA GLN A 192 12.01 -21.59 3.56
C GLN A 192 12.13 -20.79 2.26
N GLN A 193 11.09 -20.01 1.91
CA GLN A 193 11.02 -19.26 0.66
C GLN A 193 10.73 -17.77 0.93
N PRO A 194 11.69 -17.03 1.51
CA PRO A 194 11.48 -15.65 1.94
C PRO A 194 11.07 -14.73 0.79
N THR A 195 11.63 -14.92 -0.41
CA THR A 195 11.27 -14.13 -1.60
C THR A 195 9.81 -14.36 -2.01
N GLN A 196 9.36 -15.61 -2.01
CA GLN A 196 7.99 -15.96 -2.42
C GLN A 196 6.98 -15.50 -1.38
N GLU A 197 7.30 -15.64 -0.10
CA GLU A 197 6.48 -15.15 1.01
C GLU A 197 6.28 -13.62 0.95
N LEU A 198 7.37 -12.87 0.77
CA LEU A 198 7.31 -11.41 0.60
C LEU A 198 6.48 -11.04 -0.64
N PHE A 199 6.65 -11.75 -1.75
CA PHE A 199 5.82 -11.55 -2.93
C PHE A 199 4.34 -11.79 -2.61
N GLU A 200 3.95 -12.93 -2.05
CA GLU A 200 2.54 -13.18 -1.76
C GLU A 200 1.95 -12.19 -0.73
N ARG A 201 2.72 -11.80 0.28
CA ARG A 201 2.27 -10.86 1.30
C ARG A 201 2.06 -9.46 0.75
N PHE A 202 3.05 -8.91 0.05
CA PHE A 202 2.99 -7.55 -0.45
C PHE A 202 2.30 -7.44 -1.80
N PHE A 203 2.50 -8.42 -2.69
CA PHE A 203 1.92 -8.47 -4.04
C PHE A 203 0.51 -9.05 -4.05
N LEU A 204 0.25 -10.16 -3.34
CA LEU A 204 -1.09 -10.78 -3.30
C LEU A 204 -1.90 -10.41 -2.06
N GLY A 205 -1.37 -9.58 -1.16
CA GLY A 205 -2.09 -9.14 0.04
C GLY A 205 -2.38 -10.28 1.02
N ARG A 206 -1.65 -11.41 0.92
CA ARG A 206 -1.93 -12.62 1.72
C ARG A 206 -1.30 -12.50 3.10
N THR A 207 -2.15 -12.48 4.12
CA THR A 207 -1.75 -12.47 5.53
C THR A 207 -1.13 -13.80 5.99
N GLY A 208 -1.52 -14.90 5.36
CA GLY A 208 -1.23 -16.27 5.82
C GLY A 208 -2.41 -16.88 6.58
N LYS A 209 -2.24 -18.12 7.05
CA LYS A 209 -3.23 -18.82 7.88
C LYS A 209 -2.94 -18.54 9.36
N PRO A 210 -3.94 -18.51 10.26
CA PRO A 210 -3.68 -18.46 11.69
C PRO A 210 -2.75 -19.60 12.15
N LEU A 211 -1.84 -19.29 13.08
CA LEU A 211 -1.06 -20.28 13.81
C LEU A 211 -1.98 -21.15 14.67
N LYS A 212 -1.52 -22.35 15.03
CA LYS A 212 -2.20 -23.18 16.05
C LYS A 212 -2.30 -22.40 17.36
N TYR A 213 -3.36 -22.65 18.14
CA TYR A 213 -3.66 -21.91 19.37
C TYR A 213 -2.44 -21.74 20.30
N GLU A 214 -1.70 -22.80 20.61
CA GLU A 214 -0.54 -22.71 21.51
C GLU A 214 0.54 -21.75 21.00
N THR A 215 0.88 -21.82 19.71
CA THR A 215 1.86 -20.91 19.09
C THR A 215 1.30 -19.51 18.94
N ALA A 216 0.01 -19.38 18.62
CA ALA A 216 -0.67 -18.09 18.52
C ALA A 216 -0.74 -17.40 19.90
N LYS A 217 -0.92 -18.15 20.98
CA LYS A 217 -0.91 -17.68 22.38
C LYS A 217 0.48 -17.22 22.81
N ALA A 218 1.53 -17.92 22.36
CA ALA A 218 2.91 -17.47 22.58
C ALA A 218 3.19 -16.12 21.90
N ASP A 219 2.64 -15.90 20.69
CA ASP A 219 2.75 -14.63 19.97
C ASP A 219 1.83 -13.53 20.53
N ILE A 220 0.66 -13.91 21.06
CA ILE A 220 -0.42 -13.03 21.54
C ILE A 220 -0.81 -13.48 22.96
N PRO A 221 -0.11 -13.00 24.01
CA PRO A 221 -0.26 -13.51 25.37
C PRO A 221 -1.67 -13.37 25.97
N ASP A 222 -2.49 -12.45 25.48
CA ASP A 222 -3.87 -12.22 25.93
C ASP A 222 -4.91 -13.06 25.17
N LEU A 223 -4.49 -13.91 24.20
CA LEU A 223 -5.39 -14.74 23.39
C LEU A 223 -6.12 -15.77 24.25
N THR A 224 -7.45 -15.77 24.26
CA THR A 224 -8.24 -16.80 24.93
C THR A 224 -8.58 -17.94 23.97
N PRO A 225 -8.81 -19.17 24.46
CA PRO A 225 -9.26 -20.28 23.61
C PRO A 225 -10.57 -19.96 22.88
N GLU A 226 -11.48 -19.29 23.58
CA GLU A 226 -12.78 -18.83 23.05
C GLU A 226 -12.58 -17.83 21.91
N ARG A 227 -11.75 -16.80 22.10
CA ARG A 227 -11.45 -15.81 21.05
C ARG A 227 -10.83 -16.48 19.82
N TYR A 228 -9.91 -17.41 20.04
CA TYR A 228 -9.29 -18.17 18.94
C TYR A 228 -10.31 -19.05 18.21
N ALA A 229 -11.16 -19.78 18.93
CA ALA A 229 -12.19 -20.64 18.35
C ALA A 229 -13.22 -19.82 17.54
N ASN A 230 -13.68 -18.69 18.09
CA ASN A 230 -14.59 -17.76 17.42
C ASN A 230 -13.97 -17.23 16.13
N TYR A 231 -12.69 -16.84 16.18
CA TYR A 231 -11.99 -16.34 15.01
C TYR A 231 -11.78 -17.41 13.93
N MET A 232 -11.48 -18.65 14.32
CA MET A 232 -11.38 -19.77 13.38
C MET A 232 -12.74 -20.10 12.74
N ASN A 233 -13.82 -20.02 13.51
CA ASN A 233 -15.18 -20.19 13.00
C ASN A 233 -15.53 -19.09 11.98
N TYR A 234 -15.24 -17.84 12.31
CA TYR A 234 -15.38 -16.68 11.42
C TYR A 234 -14.61 -16.86 10.09
N LEU A 235 -13.35 -17.30 10.15
CA LEU A 235 -12.55 -17.45 8.94
C LEU A 235 -13.04 -18.57 8.03
N TYR A 236 -13.30 -19.76 8.59
CA TYR A 236 -13.48 -20.99 7.80
C TYR A 236 -14.93 -21.42 7.63
N ASN A 237 -15.82 -21.13 8.58
CA ASN A 237 -17.19 -21.63 8.57
C ASN A 237 -18.22 -20.55 8.25
N GLU A 238 -17.98 -19.30 8.65
CA GLU A 238 -18.92 -18.22 8.34
C GLU A 238 -18.89 -17.90 6.85
N LYS A 239 -20.08 -17.90 6.24
CA LYS A 239 -20.26 -17.57 4.82
C LYS A 239 -20.46 -16.07 4.57
N GLY A 240 -20.44 -15.24 5.62
CA GLY A 240 -20.53 -13.78 5.49
C GLY A 240 -21.83 -13.28 4.84
N LEU A 241 -21.83 -12.01 4.45
CA LEU A 241 -22.95 -11.35 3.79
C LEU A 241 -23.23 -12.02 2.43
N LEU A 242 -24.49 -12.38 2.20
CA LEU A 242 -25.00 -13.09 1.02
C LEU A 242 -24.57 -14.57 0.88
N ASP A 243 -24.03 -15.19 1.94
CA ASP A 243 -23.54 -16.58 1.92
C ASP A 243 -22.40 -16.89 0.91
N LEU A 244 -21.78 -15.85 0.34
CA LEU A 244 -20.73 -15.99 -0.69
C LEU A 244 -19.31 -15.86 -0.14
N GLY A 245 -19.15 -15.56 1.15
CA GLY A 245 -17.87 -15.33 1.81
C GLY A 245 -17.15 -14.05 1.39
N ILE A 246 -17.82 -13.20 0.60
CA ILE A 246 -17.24 -12.00 -0.02
C ILE A 246 -17.03 -10.90 1.01
N VAL A 247 -17.99 -10.66 1.90
CA VAL A 247 -17.86 -9.72 3.01
C VAL A 247 -18.15 -10.46 4.30
N LYS A 248 -17.17 -10.56 5.19
CA LYS A 248 -17.34 -11.14 6.52
C LYS A 248 -17.02 -10.09 7.56
N GLY A 249 -17.66 -10.13 8.72
CA GLY A 249 -17.32 -9.26 9.84
C GLY A 249 -17.25 -10.06 11.13
N THR A 250 -16.27 -9.74 11.97
CA THR A 250 -16.20 -10.21 13.35
C THR A 250 -16.07 -9.01 14.29
N THR A 251 -16.67 -9.11 15.46
CA THR A 251 -16.50 -8.13 16.54
C THR A 251 -15.14 -8.26 17.22
N GLU A 252 -14.48 -9.41 17.07
CA GLU A 252 -13.18 -9.67 17.66
C GLU A 252 -12.31 -10.57 16.76
N ASN A 253 -11.12 -10.08 16.38
CA ASN A 253 -10.10 -10.86 15.68
C ASN A 253 -9.08 -11.47 16.67
N LEU A 254 -8.00 -12.09 16.18
CA LEU A 254 -6.94 -12.67 17.04
C LEU A 254 -6.35 -11.68 18.06
N GLN A 255 -6.36 -10.38 17.73
CA GLN A 255 -5.80 -9.29 18.52
C GLN A 255 -6.84 -8.59 19.40
N GLY A 256 -8.09 -9.08 19.42
CA GLY A 256 -9.12 -8.50 20.27
C GLY A 256 -9.85 -7.29 19.66
N VAL A 257 -9.74 -7.06 18.34
CA VAL A 257 -10.34 -5.87 17.70
C VAL A 257 -11.36 -6.25 16.61
N PRO A 258 -12.37 -5.40 16.35
CA PRO A 258 -13.30 -5.61 15.24
C PRO A 258 -12.59 -5.63 13.89
N GLU A 259 -13.00 -6.56 13.03
CA GLU A 259 -12.41 -6.76 11.70
C GLU A 259 -13.50 -7.09 10.69
N VAL A 260 -13.51 -6.37 9.56
CA VAL A 260 -14.30 -6.75 8.38
C VAL A 260 -13.34 -7.28 7.33
N ARG A 261 -13.63 -8.43 6.74
CA ARG A 261 -12.90 -8.93 5.58
C ARG A 261 -13.71 -8.75 4.32
N MET A 262 -13.07 -8.22 3.29
CA MET A 262 -13.62 -8.18 1.94
C MET A 262 -12.72 -9.01 1.03
N LEU A 263 -13.26 -10.07 0.46
CA LEU A 263 -12.55 -11.02 -0.40
C LEU A 263 -11.27 -11.57 0.24
N GLY A 264 -11.37 -11.86 1.55
CA GLY A 264 -10.27 -12.36 2.38
C GLY A 264 -9.31 -11.30 2.91
N PHE A 265 -9.39 -10.06 2.44
CA PHE A 265 -8.52 -8.96 2.87
C PHE A 265 -9.13 -8.20 4.07
N PRO A 266 -8.36 -7.96 5.15
CA PRO A 266 -8.88 -7.23 6.31
C PRO A 266 -9.04 -5.74 6.02
N VAL A 267 -10.17 -5.19 6.43
CA VAL A 267 -10.57 -3.78 6.37
C VAL A 267 -10.95 -3.38 7.78
N THR A 268 -10.13 -2.52 8.40
CA THR A 268 -10.27 -2.12 9.80
C THR A 268 -10.48 -0.60 9.90
N ILE A 269 -11.06 -0.13 11.01
CA ILE A 269 -11.18 1.31 11.30
C ILE A 269 -9.80 2.00 11.31
N PRO A 270 -8.74 1.45 11.94
CA PRO A 270 -7.37 1.97 11.83
C PRO A 270 -6.89 2.15 10.39
N MET A 271 -7.13 1.18 9.51
CA MET A 271 -6.76 1.27 8.10
C MET A 271 -7.50 2.42 7.41
N ALA A 272 -8.82 2.48 7.55
CA ALA A 272 -9.63 3.56 6.96
C ALA A 272 -9.22 4.94 7.50
N GLY A 273 -8.98 5.04 8.80
CA GLY A 273 -8.48 6.25 9.46
C GLY A 273 -7.11 6.68 8.93
N GLY A 274 -6.18 5.74 8.76
CA GLY A 274 -4.86 5.97 8.18
C GLY A 274 -4.93 6.51 6.75
N PHE A 275 -5.69 5.85 5.87
CA PHE A 275 -5.88 6.32 4.50
C PHE A 275 -6.51 7.72 4.44
N THR A 276 -7.54 7.97 5.24
CA THR A 276 -8.26 9.26 5.25
C THR A 276 -7.35 10.38 5.77
N ALA A 277 -6.78 10.21 6.97
CA ALA A 277 -5.94 11.23 7.58
C ALA A 277 -4.66 11.47 6.78
N GLY A 278 -4.01 10.41 6.30
CA GLY A 278 -2.82 10.50 5.44
C GLY A 278 -3.10 11.28 4.15
N THR A 279 -4.24 11.02 3.50
CA THR A 279 -4.65 11.75 2.28
C THR A 279 -4.90 13.22 2.54
N LEU A 280 -5.63 13.55 3.62
CA LEU A 280 -5.91 14.94 3.99
C LEU A 280 -4.63 15.70 4.37
N GLY A 281 -3.76 15.08 5.17
CA GLY A 281 -2.47 15.66 5.55
C GLY A 281 -1.57 15.92 4.35
N ALA A 282 -1.48 14.95 3.44
CA ALA A 282 -0.75 15.10 2.18
C ALA A 282 -1.27 16.26 1.33
N ARG A 283 -2.60 16.34 1.14
CA ARG A 283 -3.23 17.39 0.35
C ARG A 283 -2.99 18.78 0.94
N GLN A 284 -3.15 18.92 2.25
CA GLN A 284 -2.92 20.18 2.95
C GLN A 284 -1.46 20.62 2.84
N ALA A 285 -0.51 19.71 3.09
CA ALA A 285 0.92 19.99 2.97
C ALA A 285 1.31 20.34 1.53
N ALA A 286 0.90 19.55 0.53
CA ALA A 286 1.18 19.82 -0.87
C ALA A 286 0.68 21.21 -1.30
N THR A 287 -0.53 21.58 -0.87
CA THR A 287 -1.13 22.90 -1.16
C THR A 287 -0.37 24.03 -0.47
N ALA A 288 -0.11 23.91 0.83
CA ALA A 288 0.60 24.92 1.61
C ALA A 288 2.03 25.13 1.10
N LEU A 289 2.77 24.06 0.85
CA LEU A 289 4.14 24.08 0.33
C LEU A 289 4.19 24.68 -1.10
N THR A 290 3.18 24.41 -1.93
CA THR A 290 3.07 25.06 -3.25
C THR A 290 2.87 26.57 -3.11
N LYS A 291 1.96 27.00 -2.23
CA LYS A 291 1.71 28.43 -1.96
C LYS A 291 2.93 29.13 -1.38
N ALA A 292 3.71 28.43 -0.56
CA ALA A 292 4.95 28.95 0.03
C ALA A 292 6.14 29.01 -0.94
N GLY A 293 5.98 28.53 -2.19
CA GLY A 293 7.04 28.55 -3.19
C GLY A 293 8.28 27.73 -2.81
N VAL A 294 8.13 26.71 -1.96
CA VAL A 294 9.28 25.90 -1.54
C VAL A 294 9.86 25.10 -2.72
N SER A 295 11.15 24.78 -2.65
CA SER A 295 11.80 23.99 -3.69
C SER A 295 11.11 22.64 -3.90
N PRO A 296 11.13 22.06 -5.12
CA PRO A 296 10.46 20.80 -5.42
C PRO A 296 10.86 19.65 -4.48
N ALA A 297 12.14 19.59 -4.09
CA ALA A 297 12.63 18.57 -3.15
C ALA A 297 12.06 18.75 -1.73
N LYS A 298 11.98 20.00 -1.23
CA LYS A 298 11.35 20.29 0.07
C LYS A 298 9.86 20.04 0.03
N LYS A 299 9.19 20.38 -1.09
CA LYS A 299 7.78 20.06 -1.32
C LYS A 299 7.54 18.56 -1.25
N LEU A 300 8.35 17.76 -1.95
CA LEU A 300 8.28 16.30 -1.95
C LEU A 300 8.39 15.74 -0.52
N LEU A 301 9.49 16.08 0.17
CA LEU A 301 9.75 15.57 1.51
C LEU A 301 8.69 16.02 2.52
N GLY A 302 8.28 17.29 2.47
CA GLY A 302 7.24 17.81 3.36
C GLY A 302 5.88 17.17 3.12
N THR A 303 5.51 16.91 1.85
CA THR A 303 4.26 16.23 1.51
C THR A 303 4.27 14.79 1.98
N ILE A 304 5.35 14.04 1.73
CA ILE A 304 5.51 12.65 2.18
C ILE A 304 5.50 12.57 3.72
N ALA A 305 6.24 13.45 4.40
CA ALA A 305 6.29 13.48 5.86
C ALA A 305 4.92 13.77 6.46
N ALA A 306 4.18 14.75 5.92
CA ALA A 306 2.82 15.04 6.35
C ALA A 306 1.86 13.87 6.09
N ALA A 307 2.00 13.20 4.94
CA ALA A 307 1.22 12.04 4.57
C ALA A 307 1.43 10.87 5.55
N ALA A 308 2.69 10.50 5.79
CA ALA A 308 3.05 9.45 6.73
C ALA A 308 2.63 9.78 8.17
N GLY A 309 2.97 10.99 8.65
CA GLY A 309 2.63 11.42 10.00
C GLY A 309 1.12 11.45 10.25
N SER A 310 0.35 11.97 9.29
CA SER A 310 -1.11 12.00 9.41
C SER A 310 -1.73 10.61 9.27
N SER A 311 -1.15 9.72 8.45
CA SER A 311 -1.59 8.33 8.37
C SER A 311 -1.37 7.59 9.71
N VAL A 312 -0.20 7.76 10.34
CA VAL A 312 0.07 7.17 11.66
C VAL A 312 -0.88 7.74 12.71
N ALA A 313 -1.16 9.05 12.70
CA ALA A 313 -2.14 9.65 13.61
C ALA A 313 -3.57 9.11 13.37
N GLY A 314 -3.96 8.91 12.11
CA GLY A 314 -5.23 8.30 11.74
C GLY A 314 -5.34 6.85 12.21
N VAL A 315 -4.28 6.06 12.04
CA VAL A 315 -4.18 4.69 12.57
C VAL A 315 -4.32 4.67 14.09
N ALA A 316 -3.58 5.54 14.79
CA ALA A 316 -3.65 5.62 16.25
C ALA A 316 -5.05 6.00 16.74
N THR A 317 -5.68 6.98 16.09
CA THR A 317 -7.08 7.38 16.37
C THR A 317 -8.04 6.22 16.10
N GLY A 318 -7.88 5.52 14.98
CA GLY A 318 -8.70 4.35 14.66
C GLY A 318 -8.51 3.21 15.65
N ASN A 319 -7.29 3.01 16.18
CA ASN A 319 -7.03 2.03 17.23
C ASN A 319 -7.77 2.39 18.52
N LEU A 320 -7.77 3.68 18.92
CA LEU A 320 -8.53 4.15 20.08
C LEU A 320 -10.04 3.91 19.92
N ILE A 321 -10.59 4.22 18.74
CA ILE A 321 -12.00 3.96 18.41
C ILE A 321 -12.30 2.46 18.45
N ASN A 322 -11.45 1.63 17.83
CA ASN A 322 -11.61 0.17 17.84
C ASN A 322 -11.60 -0.38 19.26
N SER A 323 -10.66 0.06 20.10
CA SER A 323 -10.60 -0.35 21.51
C SER A 323 -11.85 0.08 22.27
N ALA A 324 -12.35 1.30 22.05
CA ALA A 324 -13.59 1.76 22.68
C ALA A 324 -14.81 0.90 22.27
N ILE A 325 -14.92 0.53 20.99
CA ILE A 325 -15.98 -0.37 20.49
C ILE A 325 -15.82 -1.77 21.08
N ALA A 326 -14.59 -2.30 21.14
CA ALA A 326 -14.30 -3.60 21.71
C ALA A 326 -14.66 -3.65 23.21
N THR A 327 -14.28 -2.62 23.98
CA THR A 327 -14.65 -2.50 25.40
C THR A 327 -16.15 -2.40 25.60
N ALA A 328 -16.85 -1.64 24.76
CA ALA A 328 -18.31 -1.50 24.85
C ALA A 328 -19.06 -2.82 24.57
N ASN A 329 -18.50 -3.70 23.73
CA ASN A 329 -19.09 -4.99 23.38
C ASN A 329 -18.66 -6.16 24.28
N ARG A 330 -17.69 -5.97 25.18
CA ARG A 330 -17.27 -7.03 26.12
C ARG A 330 -18.25 -7.09 27.31
N PRO A 331 -18.65 -8.28 27.77
CA PRO A 331 -19.39 -8.42 29.02
C PRO A 331 -18.60 -7.75 30.14
N GLN A 332 -19.19 -6.72 30.76
CA GLN A 332 -18.59 -6.13 31.95
C GLN A 332 -18.78 -7.13 33.09
N LEU A 333 -17.67 -7.66 33.60
CA LEU A 333 -17.73 -8.46 34.81
C LEU A 333 -18.21 -7.56 35.94
N PRO A 334 -19.07 -8.07 36.85
CA PRO A 334 -19.52 -7.29 37.99
C PRO A 334 -18.31 -6.78 38.78
N THR A 335 -18.37 -5.53 39.20
CA THR A 335 -17.41 -4.95 40.11
C THR A 335 -17.44 -5.70 41.45
N ILE A 336 -16.33 -5.66 42.22
CA ILE A 336 -16.26 -6.32 43.55
C ILE A 336 -17.40 -5.84 44.47
N SER A 337 -17.85 -4.60 44.30
CA SER A 337 -19.02 -4.01 44.98
C SER A 337 -20.36 -4.65 44.60
N GLU A 338 -20.51 -5.11 43.36
CA GLU A 338 -21.74 -5.78 42.89
C GLU A 338 -21.81 -7.22 43.38
N TYR A 339 -20.66 -7.90 43.49
CA TYR A 339 -20.59 -9.24 44.11
C TYR A 339 -20.97 -9.24 45.60
N THR A 340 -20.64 -8.16 46.32
CA THR A 340 -20.96 -8.05 47.76
C THR A 340 -22.43 -7.77 48.03
N LEU A 341 -23.14 -7.13 47.09
CA LEU A 341 -24.58 -6.90 47.19
C LEU A 341 -25.37 -8.18 46.90
N ASP A 342 -24.92 -9.01 45.95
CA ASP A 342 -25.63 -10.23 45.56
C ASP A 342 -25.46 -11.38 46.56
N SER A 343 -24.36 -11.39 47.34
CA SER A 343 -24.16 -12.37 48.43
C SER A 343 -24.97 -12.10 49.71
N SER A 344 -25.76 -11.02 49.73
CA SER A 344 -26.57 -10.60 50.90
C SER A 344 -28.08 -10.82 50.74
N ARG A 345 -28.50 -11.50 49.67
CA ARG A 345 -29.87 -11.97 49.44
C ARG A 345 -29.95 -13.49 49.59
#